data_AF-A0A7K4B4W0-F1
#
_entry.id   AF-A0A7K4B4W0-F1
#
_cell.length_a   1.000
_cell.length_b   1.000
_cell.length_c   1.000
_cell.angle_alpha   90.00
_cell.angle_beta   90.00
_cell.angle_gamma   90.00
#
_symmetry.space_group_name_H-M   'P 1'
#
loop_
_entity.id
_entity.type
_entity.pdbx_description
1 polymer ?
#
loop_
_entity_poly.entity_id
_entity_poly.type
_entity_poly.pdbx_seq_one_letter_code
_entity_poly.pdbx_strand_id
1 'polypeptide(L)'
;MAAKGDMSYVWAKDKEILEKGECGGAVTALLKYALESKFVDAVFAVRKGQDIYDAVPAFITDPSEVASTAGSLHCGTLLLPKILKNYADGAKGMKIAVTCKGCDVM
;
A
#
# COMPACT_ATOMS: atom_id res chain seq x y z
N MET A 1 -19.91 -14.32 -3.34
CA MET A 1 -18.47 -14.62 -3.22
C MET A 1 -17.88 -14.38 -4.59
N ALA A 2 -16.82 -13.58 -4.71
CA ALA A 2 -16.11 -13.41 -5.97
C ALA A 2 -15.29 -14.67 -6.28
N ALA A 3 -15.30 -15.11 -7.54
CA ALA A 3 -14.52 -16.23 -8.04
C ALA A 3 -13.19 -15.74 -8.65
N LYS A 4 -12.26 -16.67 -8.87
CA LYS A 4 -11.01 -16.38 -9.59
C LYS A 4 -11.34 -15.89 -11.00
N GLY A 5 -10.90 -14.68 -11.34
CA GLY A 5 -11.13 -14.05 -12.64
C GLY A 5 -12.27 -13.03 -12.65
N ASP A 6 -13.05 -12.94 -11.57
CA ASP A 6 -14.08 -11.91 -11.45
C ASP A 6 -13.45 -10.52 -11.34
N MET A 7 -14.07 -9.54 -12.00
CA MET A 7 -13.74 -8.13 -11.85
C MET A 7 -14.92 -7.41 -11.22
N SER A 8 -14.65 -6.47 -10.31
CA SER A 8 -15.69 -5.71 -9.62
C SER A 8 -15.21 -4.29 -9.37
N TYR A 9 -16.13 -3.34 -9.48
CA TYR A 9 -15.91 -2.00 -8.97
C TYR A 9 -16.15 -1.98 -7.47
N VAL A 10 -15.19 -1.46 -6.72
CA VAL A 10 -15.20 -1.48 -5.26
C VAL A 10 -14.73 -0.13 -4.72
N TRP A 11 -15.31 0.26 -3.58
CA TRP A 11 -14.95 1.47 -2.84
C TRP A 11 -14.77 1.12 -1.37
N ALA A 12 -13.88 1.86 -0.71
CA ALA A 12 -13.67 1.74 0.73
C ALA A 12 -14.95 2.14 1.48
N LYS A 13 -15.32 1.34 2.48
CA LYS A 13 -16.39 1.66 3.44
C LYS A 13 -15.93 2.70 4.47
N ASP A 14 -14.65 2.67 4.81
CA ASP A 14 -14.01 3.62 5.71
C ASP A 14 -13.98 5.01 5.06
N LYS A 15 -14.59 6.00 5.71
CA LYS A 15 -14.74 7.35 5.15
C LYS A 15 -13.41 8.04 4.92
N GLU A 16 -12.45 7.88 5.83
CA GLU A 16 -11.15 8.52 5.70
C GLU A 16 -10.38 7.96 4.51
N ILE A 17 -10.44 6.62 4.33
CA ILE A 17 -9.81 5.95 3.18
C ILE A 17 -10.51 6.32 1.88
N LEU A 18 -11.85 6.44 1.90
CA LEU A 18 -12.64 6.83 0.75
C LEU A 18 -12.31 8.26 0.28
N GLU A 19 -12.18 9.21 1.21
CA GLU A 19 -11.88 10.61 0.93
C GLU A 19 -10.43 10.83 0.45
N LYS A 20 -9.46 10.10 1.01
CA LYS A 20 -8.04 10.24 0.66
C LYS A 20 -7.62 9.42 -0.57
N GLY A 21 -8.36 8.35 -0.89
CA GLY A 21 -8.00 7.44 -1.96
C GLY A 21 -8.34 8.00 -3.35
N GLU A 22 -7.38 7.93 -4.28
CA GLU A 22 -7.51 8.45 -5.66
C GLU A 22 -8.75 7.89 -6.39
N CYS A 23 -8.92 6.56 -6.34
CA CYS A 23 -10.00 5.84 -7.01
C CYS A 23 -10.86 5.07 -6.01
N GLY A 24 -11.31 5.76 -4.95
CA GLY A 24 -12.21 5.17 -3.95
C GLY A 24 -11.53 4.32 -2.88
N GLY A 25 -10.20 4.37 -2.78
CA GLY A 25 -9.46 3.84 -1.63
C GLY A 25 -9.40 2.31 -1.49
N ALA A 26 -9.77 1.56 -2.54
CA ALA A 26 -9.83 0.10 -2.50
C ALA A 26 -8.49 -0.55 -2.08
N VAL A 27 -7.37 -0.10 -2.63
CA VAL A 27 -6.03 -0.62 -2.31
C VAL A 27 -5.72 -0.40 -0.83
N THR A 28 -5.88 0.83 -0.33
CA THR A 28 -5.61 1.16 1.08
C THR A 28 -6.50 0.36 2.04
N ALA A 29 -7.79 0.16 1.70
CA ALA A 29 -8.69 -0.65 2.51
C ALA A 29 -8.25 -2.13 2.58
N LEU A 30 -7.80 -2.70 1.47
CA LEU A 30 -7.26 -4.06 1.43
C LEU A 30 -5.96 -4.19 2.23
N LEU A 31 -5.07 -3.20 2.16
CA LEU A 31 -3.84 -3.18 2.95
C LEU A 31 -4.11 -3.09 4.45
N LYS A 32 -5.02 -2.20 4.87
CA LYS A 32 -5.42 -2.05 6.26
C LYS A 32 -5.99 -3.37 6.78
N TYR A 33 -6.93 -3.96 6.05
CA TYR A 33 -7.50 -5.26 6.41
C TYR A 33 -6.44 -6.36 6.50
N ALA A 34 -5.51 -6.43 5.55
CA ALA A 34 -4.45 -7.45 5.56
C ALA A 34 -3.54 -7.35 6.79
N LEU A 35 -3.29 -6.12 7.28
CA LEU A 35 -2.51 -5.89 8.49
C LEU A 35 -3.35 -6.18 9.76
N GLU A 36 -4.60 -5.71 9.83
CA GLU A 36 -5.53 -5.99 10.94
C GLU A 36 -5.77 -7.49 11.13
N SER A 37 -5.92 -8.21 10.02
CA SER A 37 -6.15 -9.65 10.03
C SER A 37 -4.87 -10.48 10.21
N LYS A 38 -3.70 -9.83 10.35
CA LYS A 38 -2.38 -10.47 10.42
C LYS A 38 -2.09 -11.39 9.22
N PHE A 39 -2.68 -11.09 8.06
CA PHE A 39 -2.34 -11.80 6.83
C PHE A 39 -0.92 -11.42 6.37
N VAL A 40 -0.53 -10.19 6.66
CA VAL A 40 0.84 -9.67 6.55
C VAL A 40 1.32 -9.13 7.90
N ASP A 41 2.63 -9.06 8.08
CA ASP A 41 3.29 -8.52 9.27
C ASP A 41 3.52 -7.00 9.17
N ALA A 42 3.62 -6.49 7.93
CA ALA A 42 3.78 -5.06 7.67
C ALA A 42 3.24 -4.66 6.28
N VAL A 43 2.97 -3.37 6.13
CA VAL A 43 2.70 -2.72 4.85
C VAL A 43 3.87 -1.80 4.51
N PHE A 44 4.49 -2.00 3.35
CA PHE A 44 5.51 -1.10 2.81
C PHE A 44 4.91 -0.28 1.67
N ALA A 45 4.64 0.98 1.95
CA ALA A 45 3.95 1.90 1.06
C ALA A 45 4.68 3.25 1.02
N VAL A 46 4.06 4.27 0.42
CA VAL A 46 4.63 5.61 0.28
C VAL A 46 3.70 6.61 0.92
N ARG A 47 4.23 7.46 1.80
CA ARG A 47 3.51 8.59 2.37
C ARG A 47 3.91 9.89 1.66
N LYS A 48 2.99 10.84 1.63
CA LYS A 48 3.29 12.21 1.23
C LYS A 48 4.15 12.87 2.31
N GLY A 49 5.31 13.39 1.93
CA GLY A 49 6.16 14.20 2.78
C GLY A 49 5.70 15.65 2.80
N GLN A 50 6.60 16.58 2.47
CA GLN A 50 6.29 18.01 2.43
C GLN A 50 5.24 18.36 1.37
N ASP A 51 5.35 17.76 0.18
CA ASP A 51 4.46 18.04 -0.95
C ASP A 51 4.27 16.79 -1.83
N ILE A 52 3.71 16.97 -3.03
CA ILE A 52 3.42 15.89 -3.99
C ILE A 52 4.68 15.31 -4.68
N TYR A 53 5.81 16.00 -4.57
CA TYR A 53 7.10 15.59 -5.11
C TYR A 53 7.96 14.86 -4.07
N ASP A 54 7.66 15.06 -2.79
CA ASP A 54 8.33 14.39 -1.67
C ASP A 54 7.65 13.06 -1.30
N ALA A 55 8.07 12.00 -2.00
CA ALA A 55 7.61 10.64 -1.75
C ALA A 55 8.50 9.93 -0.73
N VAL A 56 7.95 9.64 0.44
CA VAL A 56 8.69 9.05 1.55
C VAL A 56 8.27 7.58 1.74
N PRO A 57 9.17 6.60 1.60
CA PRO A 57 8.87 5.21 1.94
C PRO A 57 8.42 5.11 3.41
N ALA A 58 7.34 4.37 3.65
CA ALA A 58 6.78 4.17 4.97
C ALA A 58 6.62 2.66 5.22
N PHE A 59 7.12 2.22 6.37
CA PHE A 59 7.02 0.84 6.82
C PHE A 59 6.05 0.79 8.01
N ILE A 60 4.85 0.28 7.76
CA ILE A 60 3.71 0.40 8.66
C ILE A 60 3.41 -0.94 9.30
N THR A 61 3.38 -0.95 10.63
CA THR A 61 3.01 -2.12 11.46
C THR A 61 1.76 -1.88 12.30
N ASP A 62 1.33 -0.63 12.46
CA ASP A 62 0.03 -0.27 13.04
C ASP A 62 -1.01 -0.04 11.91
N PRO A 63 -2.09 -0.85 11.84
CA PRO A 63 -3.16 -0.61 10.87
C PRO A 63 -3.79 0.78 10.89
N SER A 64 -3.74 1.48 12.03
CA SER A 64 -4.27 2.85 12.14
C SER A 64 -3.53 3.84 11.23
N GLU A 65 -2.26 3.57 10.92
CA GLU A 65 -1.40 4.45 10.12
C GLU A 65 -1.57 4.23 8.61
N VAL A 66 -2.20 3.14 8.16
CA VAL A 66 -2.29 2.78 6.73
C VAL A 66 -3.05 3.84 5.91
N ALA A 67 -4.02 4.53 6.50
CA ALA A 67 -4.75 5.60 5.82
C ALA A 67 -3.85 6.81 5.45
N SER A 68 -2.69 6.96 6.10
CA SER A 68 -1.73 8.03 5.79
C SER A 68 -1.00 7.85 4.46
N THR A 69 -1.03 6.66 3.87
CA THR A 69 -0.41 6.34 2.57
C THR A 69 -1.44 6.22 1.45
N ALA A 70 -2.67 6.68 1.67
CA ALA A 70 -3.70 6.73 0.65
C ALA A 70 -3.43 7.83 -0.38
N GLY A 71 -3.88 7.59 -1.62
CA GLY A 71 -3.74 8.53 -2.73
C GLY A 71 -2.52 8.25 -3.61
N SER A 72 -2.48 8.89 -4.77
CA SER A 72 -1.44 8.69 -5.77
C SER A 72 -0.40 9.82 -5.72
N LEU A 73 0.88 9.44 -5.57
CA LEU A 73 2.02 10.36 -5.72
C LEU A 73 2.69 10.11 -7.07
N HIS A 74 2.19 10.74 -8.13
CA HIS A 74 2.65 10.49 -9.50
C HIS A 74 4.12 10.85 -9.74
N CYS A 75 4.66 11.80 -8.98
CA CYS A 75 6.07 12.20 -9.05
C CYS A 75 6.98 11.34 -8.14
N GLY A 76 6.40 10.54 -7.25
CA GLY A 76 7.09 9.67 -6.30
C GLY A 76 7.59 8.37 -6.92
N THR A 77 8.54 8.46 -7.86
CA THR A 77 9.02 7.27 -8.58
C THR A 77 10.04 6.48 -7.74
N LEU A 78 9.52 5.61 -6.87
CA LEU A 78 10.32 4.72 -6.04
C LEU A 78 10.21 3.26 -6.53
N LEU A 79 11.34 2.54 -6.64
CA LEU A 79 11.39 1.10 -6.92
C LEU A 79 11.37 0.34 -5.58
N LEU A 80 10.20 0.30 -4.92
CA LEU A 80 10.04 -0.25 -3.57
C LEU A 80 10.58 -1.69 -3.41
N PRO A 81 10.38 -2.61 -4.38
CA PRO A 81 10.93 -3.97 -4.26
C PRO A 81 12.45 -4.01 -4.15
N LYS A 82 13.17 -3.10 -4.82
CA LYS A 82 14.63 -3.00 -4.72
C LYS A 82 15.07 -2.55 -3.33
N ILE A 83 14.29 -1.67 -2.69
CA ILE A 83 14.55 -1.24 -1.31
C ILE A 83 14.42 -2.43 -0.36
N LEU A 84 13.34 -3.22 -0.47
CA LEU A 84 13.17 -4.42 0.35
C LEU A 84 14.26 -5.46 0.11
N LYS A 85 14.64 -5.69 -1.15
CA LYS A 85 15.72 -6.62 -1.50
C LYS A 85 17.05 -6.21 -0.86
N ASN A 86 17.38 -4.93 -0.92
CA ASN A 86 18.69 -4.44 -0.49
C ASN A 86 18.78 -4.16 1.02
N TYR A 87 17.66 -3.80 1.67
CA TYR A 87 17.66 -3.28 3.04
C TYR A 87 16.76 -4.04 4.02
N ALA A 88 15.98 -5.02 3.56
CA ALA A 88 15.12 -5.86 4.40
C ALA A 88 15.36 -7.36 4.18
N ASP A 89 16.57 -7.76 3.77
CA ASP A 89 16.96 -9.14 3.40
C ASP A 89 15.94 -9.80 2.43
N GLY A 90 15.36 -9.01 1.52
CA GLY A 90 14.34 -9.48 0.59
C GLY A 90 13.07 -10.00 1.28
N ALA A 91 12.76 -9.53 2.48
CA ALA A 91 11.60 -9.91 3.27
C ALA A 91 11.51 -11.42 3.61
N LYS A 92 12.61 -12.16 3.62
CA LYS A 92 12.58 -13.62 3.86
C LYS A 92 12.00 -14.03 5.21
N GLY A 93 12.11 -13.17 6.22
CA GLY A 93 11.63 -13.42 7.58
C GLY A 93 10.22 -12.89 7.87
N MET A 94 9.56 -12.23 6.91
CA MET A 94 8.28 -11.57 7.17
C MET A 94 7.40 -11.40 5.93
N LYS A 95 6.09 -11.41 6.12
CA LYS A 95 5.12 -11.14 5.07
C LYS A 95 4.90 -9.64 4.97
N ILE A 96 5.27 -9.04 3.84
CA ILE A 96 5.12 -7.60 3.60
C ILE A 96 4.15 -7.40 2.44
N ALA A 97 3.09 -6.62 2.66
CA ALA A 97 2.29 -6.10 1.56
C ALA A 97 2.97 -4.88 0.96
N VAL A 98 3.09 -4.82 -0.37
CA VAL A 98 3.75 -3.73 -1.08
C VAL A 98 2.83 -3.22 -2.19
N THR A 99 2.70 -1.90 -2.30
CA THR A 99 2.05 -1.28 -3.46
C THR A 99 3.06 -1.09 -4.58
N CYS A 100 2.75 -1.62 -5.74
CA CYS A 100 3.66 -1.62 -6.87
C CYS A 100 3.01 -1.00 -8.11
N LYS A 101 3.81 -0.31 -8.92
CA LYS A 101 3.47 -0.01 -10.32
C LYS A 101 3.72 -1.25 -11.16
N GLY A 102 3.15 -1.29 -12.38
CA GLY A 102 3.30 -2.44 -13.27
C GLY A 102 4.76 -2.86 -13.52
N CYS A 103 5.69 -1.92 -13.63
CA CYS A 103 7.11 -2.22 -13.78
C CYS A 103 7.81 -2.73 -12.52
N ASP A 104 7.24 -2.53 -11.33
CA ASP A 104 7.80 -3.03 -10.07
C ASP A 104 7.50 -4.52 -9.86
N VAL A 105 6.50 -5.09 -10.56
CA VAL A 105 6.04 -6.48 -10.45
C VAL A 105 6.42 -7.38 -11.64
N MET A 106 7.06 -6.81 -12.67
CA MET A 106 7.64 -7.57 -13.79
C MET A 106 9.03 -8.10 -13.43
#